data_AF-A0A1F9WT59-F1
#
_entry.id   AF-A0A1F9WT59-F1
#
_cell.length_a   1.000
_cell.length_b   1.000
_cell.length_c   1.000
_cell.angle_alpha   90.00
_cell.angle_beta   90.00
_cell.angle_gamma   90.00
#
_symmetry.space_group_name_H-M   'P 1'
#
loop_
_entity.id
_entity.type
_entity.pdbx_description
1 polymer ?
#
loop_
_entity_poly.entity_id
_entity_poly.type
_entity_poly.pdbx_seq_one_letter_code
_entity_poly.pdbx_strand_id
1 'polypeptide(L)'
;MSYLKQITFFIVVFVLAAQAQLSAENYTLQLKLDIVEADKQPSKASVLENLDKLTRRGSGFQMKYIAGGTFTLQEFIQNDFVLKGKDIELTLKAGYTKITDFKFKIFYDASLSFPMQENVMRFTNDFVMDYNEIKALDTTKRPDGLGDTRPYWMVVRLVKVPTEYFVEEVGAIGAFLNIKDGYPYFLDIAPNGPADRGGLKAGEIILAIDEVDTFGKNLQEAIDKTRGKPGTSVKLKVRPPNKKQSREVTLERVIMK
;
A
#
# COMPACT_ATOMS: atom_id res chain seq x y z
N MET A 1 -13.81 -6.10 39.19
CA MET A 1 -12.57 -5.38 38.80
C MET A 1 -11.67 -6.17 37.83
N SER A 2 -12.09 -7.33 37.28
CA SER A 2 -11.21 -8.24 36.54
C SER A 2 -11.43 -8.33 35.02
N TYR A 3 -12.53 -7.78 34.48
CA TYR A 3 -12.89 -7.95 33.06
C TYR A 3 -12.30 -6.89 32.11
N LEU A 4 -12.16 -5.62 32.55
CA LEU A 4 -11.55 -4.58 31.71
C LEU A 4 -10.06 -4.85 31.42
N LYS A 5 -9.30 -5.36 32.39
CA LYS A 5 -7.88 -5.69 32.19
C LYS A 5 -7.69 -6.78 31.12
N GLN A 6 -8.58 -7.77 31.07
CA GLN A 6 -8.52 -8.81 30.04
C GLN A 6 -8.84 -8.25 28.65
N ILE A 7 -9.87 -7.41 28.51
CA ILE A 7 -10.23 -6.83 27.20
C ILE A 7 -9.13 -5.90 26.68
N THR A 8 -8.55 -5.04 27.53
CA THR A 8 -7.42 -4.18 27.15
C THR A 8 -6.19 -5.01 26.76
N PHE A 9 -5.90 -6.09 27.48
CA PHE A 9 -4.78 -6.98 27.16
C PHE A 9 -5.00 -7.73 25.84
N PHE A 10 -6.22 -8.21 25.58
CA PHE A 10 -6.56 -8.87 24.32
C PHE A 10 -6.50 -7.93 23.11
N ILE A 11 -6.97 -6.68 23.22
CA ILE A 11 -6.89 -5.69 22.14
C ILE A 11 -5.45 -5.28 21.88
N VAL A 12 -4.65 -5.03 22.92
CA VAL A 12 -3.22 -4.68 22.77
C VAL A 12 -2.44 -5.83 22.16
N VAL A 13 -2.68 -7.08 22.58
CA VAL A 13 -2.04 -8.27 21.99
C VAL A 13 -2.49 -8.51 20.55
N PHE A 14 -3.76 -8.28 20.20
CA PHE A 14 -4.21 -8.40 18.80
C PHE A 14 -3.68 -7.29 17.89
N VAL A 15 -3.54 -6.05 18.40
CA VAL A 15 -2.94 -4.95 17.64
C VAL A 15 -1.44 -5.17 17.47
N LEU A 16 -0.73 -5.64 18.51
CA LEU A 16 0.67 -6.04 18.42
C LEU A 16 0.88 -7.28 17.54
N ALA A 17 -0.02 -8.25 17.58
CA ALA A 17 0.04 -9.43 16.71
C ALA A 17 -0.29 -9.08 15.26
N ALA A 18 -1.23 -8.18 15.00
CA ALA A 18 -1.48 -7.62 13.67
C ALA A 18 -0.28 -6.79 13.18
N GLN A 19 0.33 -5.98 14.04
CA GLN A 19 1.57 -5.23 13.73
C GLN A 19 2.79 -6.15 13.54
N ALA A 20 2.87 -7.28 14.25
CA ALA A 20 3.92 -8.28 14.10
C ALA A 20 3.70 -9.19 12.88
N GLN A 21 2.45 -9.43 12.46
CA GLN A 21 2.14 -10.10 11.19
C GLN A 21 2.46 -9.18 10.00
N LEU A 22 2.32 -7.86 10.17
CA LEU A 22 2.79 -6.84 9.22
C LEU A 22 4.31 -6.62 9.24
N SER A 23 5.07 -7.28 10.12
CA SER A 23 6.53 -7.10 10.27
C SER A 23 7.38 -8.21 9.63
N ALA A 24 6.82 -9.04 8.76
CA ALA A 24 7.60 -9.98 7.95
C ALA A 24 8.20 -9.26 6.73
N GLU A 25 9.33 -8.60 6.96
CA GLU A 25 10.16 -7.83 6.02
C GLU A 25 9.47 -6.64 5.33
N ASN A 26 9.85 -5.41 5.71
CA ASN A 26 9.33 -4.14 5.17
C ASN A 26 9.80 -3.87 3.73
N TYR A 27 9.54 -4.77 2.78
CA TYR A 27 9.71 -4.49 1.37
C TYR A 27 8.55 -5.03 0.55
N THR A 28 8.26 -4.32 -0.53
CA THR A 28 7.44 -4.83 -1.62
C THR A 28 8.36 -5.42 -2.69
N LEU A 29 7.93 -6.52 -3.30
CA LEU A 29 8.65 -7.12 -4.41
C LEU A 29 8.13 -6.52 -5.71
N GLN A 30 8.98 -5.77 -6.40
CA GLN A 30 8.68 -5.18 -7.69
C GLN A 30 9.31 -5.98 -8.83
N LEU A 31 8.48 -6.46 -9.74
CA LEU A 31 8.87 -7.04 -11.01
C LEU A 31 9.00 -5.92 -12.04
N LYS A 32 10.21 -5.64 -12.51
CA LYS A 32 10.40 -4.83 -13.72
C LYS A 32 10.42 -5.76 -14.92
N LEU A 33 9.48 -5.58 -15.84
CA LEU A 33 9.33 -6.40 -17.03
C LEU A 33 9.32 -5.48 -18.25
N ASP A 34 10.23 -5.74 -19.18
CA ASP A 34 10.42 -4.96 -20.39
C ASP A 34 10.48 -5.91 -21.60
N ILE A 35 9.63 -5.67 -22.61
CA ILE A 35 9.64 -6.36 -23.89
C ILE A 35 10.42 -5.51 -24.89
N VAL A 36 11.45 -6.11 -25.49
CA VAL A 36 12.30 -5.47 -26.49
C VAL A 36 12.37 -6.31 -27.76
N GLU A 37 12.42 -5.67 -28.91
CA GLU A 37 12.70 -6.28 -30.21
C GLU A 37 14.21 -6.21 -30.47
N ALA A 38 14.89 -7.35 -30.64
CA ALA A 38 16.35 -7.40 -30.82
C ALA A 38 16.84 -8.69 -31.50
N ASP A 39 17.72 -8.56 -32.50
CA ASP A 39 18.22 -9.68 -33.33
C ASP A 39 18.93 -10.81 -32.55
N LYS A 40 19.42 -10.51 -31.34
CA LYS A 40 20.12 -11.44 -30.45
C LYS A 40 19.66 -11.24 -29.02
N GLN A 41 19.85 -12.27 -28.19
CA GLN A 41 19.57 -12.20 -26.75
C GLN A 41 20.26 -11.00 -26.10
N PRO A 42 19.52 -10.10 -25.43
CA PRO A 42 20.11 -9.00 -24.68
C PRO A 42 21.05 -9.51 -23.59
N SER A 43 22.29 -9.01 -23.58
CA SER A 43 23.22 -9.26 -22.48
C SER A 43 22.87 -8.44 -21.24
N LYS A 44 23.28 -8.89 -20.05
CA LYS A 44 23.10 -8.14 -18.80
C LYS A 44 23.66 -6.72 -18.86
N ALA A 45 24.83 -6.54 -19.49
CA ALA A 45 25.47 -5.24 -19.66
C ALA A 45 24.66 -4.32 -20.59
N SER A 46 24.24 -4.86 -21.75
CA SER A 46 23.42 -4.12 -22.73
C SER A 46 22.08 -3.67 -22.15
N VAL A 47 21.49 -4.52 -21.30
CA VAL A 47 20.30 -4.23 -20.52
C VAL A 47 20.57 -3.08 -19.54
N LEU A 48 21.58 -3.17 -18.68
CA LEU A 48 21.83 -2.16 -17.63
C LEU A 48 22.18 -0.78 -18.20
N GLU A 49 23.01 -0.71 -19.24
CA GLU A 49 23.46 0.57 -19.82
C GLU A 49 22.36 1.29 -20.61
N ASN A 50 21.47 0.52 -21.23
CA ASN A 50 20.45 1.07 -22.11
C ASN A 50 19.07 1.16 -21.45
N LEU A 51 18.67 0.31 -20.48
CA LEU A 51 17.28 0.27 -19.99
C LEU A 51 16.78 1.55 -19.33
N ASP A 52 17.64 2.30 -18.64
CA ASP A 52 17.27 3.60 -18.09
C ASP A 52 17.13 4.67 -19.20
N LYS A 53 17.72 4.42 -20.38
CA LYS A 53 17.68 5.25 -21.60
C LYS A 53 16.73 4.71 -22.69
N LEU A 54 16.25 3.47 -22.61
CA LEU A 54 15.38 2.81 -23.60
C LEU A 54 14.00 3.48 -23.70
N THR A 55 13.69 4.38 -22.76
CA THR A 55 12.59 5.34 -22.89
C THR A 55 12.81 6.37 -24.00
N ARG A 56 14.01 6.50 -24.60
CA ARG A 56 14.28 7.43 -25.71
C ARG A 56 15.28 6.87 -26.72
N ARG A 57 14.85 6.86 -27.99
CA ARG A 57 15.64 6.57 -29.20
C ARG A 57 17.07 7.13 -29.14
N GLY A 58 18.04 6.31 -29.52
CA GLY A 58 19.29 6.77 -30.13
C GLY A 58 20.55 6.43 -29.35
N SER A 59 21.02 5.19 -29.45
CA SER A 59 22.41 4.86 -29.08
C SER A 59 22.89 3.55 -29.67
N GLY A 60 22.86 3.40 -31.01
CA GLY A 60 23.68 2.42 -31.75
C GLY A 60 23.52 0.91 -31.46
N PHE A 61 22.73 0.52 -30.46
CA PHE A 61 22.35 -0.85 -30.13
C PHE A 61 21.06 -1.20 -30.88
N GLN A 62 21.03 -2.38 -31.50
CA GLN A 62 19.88 -2.93 -32.24
C GLN A 62 18.79 -3.46 -31.29
N MET A 63 18.37 -2.66 -30.30
CA MET A 63 17.26 -3.02 -29.42
C MET A 63 16.22 -1.92 -29.46
N LYS A 64 14.97 -2.31 -29.67
CA LYS A 64 13.83 -1.40 -29.71
C LYS A 64 12.87 -1.76 -28.59
N TYR A 65 12.63 -0.81 -27.68
CA TYR A 65 11.63 -0.96 -26.63
C TYR A 65 10.22 -1.04 -27.21
N ILE A 66 9.41 -1.98 -26.72
CA ILE A 66 8.06 -2.25 -27.23
C ILE A 66 7.01 -1.92 -26.17
N ALA A 67 7.12 -2.54 -24.99
CA ALA A 67 6.21 -2.33 -23.86
C ALA A 67 6.86 -2.84 -22.57
N GLY A 68 6.37 -2.42 -21.43
CA GLY A 68 6.91 -2.83 -20.14
C GLY A 68 6.49 -1.91 -19.02
N GLY A 69 6.91 -2.26 -17.81
CA GLY A 69 6.56 -1.52 -16.62
C GLY A 69 7.18 -2.10 -15.36
N THR A 70 6.87 -1.45 -14.25
CA THR A 70 7.19 -1.93 -12.90
C THR A 70 5.89 -2.37 -12.24
N PHE A 71 5.86 -3.61 -11.77
CA PHE A 71 4.68 -4.27 -11.24
C PHE A 71 4.95 -4.74 -9.81
N THR A 72 4.17 -4.27 -8.86
CA THR A 72 4.25 -4.75 -7.48
C THR A 72 3.59 -6.11 -7.39
N LEU A 73 4.36 -7.14 -7.04
CA LEU A 73 3.85 -8.49 -6.85
C LEU A 73 3.49 -8.74 -5.39
N GLN A 74 2.46 -9.55 -5.19
CA GLN A 74 2.09 -10.12 -3.88
C GLN A 74 2.45 -11.60 -3.83
N GLU A 75 2.86 -12.07 -2.64
CA GLU A 75 3.20 -13.48 -2.43
C GLU A 75 1.95 -14.36 -2.52
N PHE A 76 2.05 -15.51 -3.17
CA PHE A 76 0.97 -16.49 -3.35
C PHE A 76 -0.27 -16.01 -4.13
N ILE A 77 -0.29 -14.74 -4.57
CA ILE A 77 -1.40 -14.14 -5.28
C ILE A 77 -0.96 -13.83 -6.72
N GLN A 78 -1.75 -14.28 -7.68
CA GLN A 78 -1.62 -13.85 -9.07
C GLN A 78 -2.22 -12.45 -9.21
N ASN A 79 -1.41 -11.51 -9.67
CA ASN A 79 -1.80 -10.12 -9.90
C ASN A 79 -2.03 -9.94 -11.39
N ASP A 80 -3.15 -9.31 -11.75
CA ASP A 80 -3.53 -9.04 -13.13
C ASP A 80 -3.27 -7.55 -13.44
N PHE A 81 -2.44 -7.29 -14.44
CA PHE A 81 -2.06 -5.95 -14.89
C PHE A 81 -2.40 -5.77 -16.36
N VAL A 82 -2.82 -4.56 -16.72
CA VAL A 82 -3.09 -4.17 -18.11
C VAL A 82 -2.45 -2.82 -18.38
N LEU A 83 -1.54 -2.77 -19.34
CA LEU A 83 -0.93 -1.54 -19.83
C LEU A 83 -1.41 -1.29 -21.27
N LYS A 84 -2.10 -0.17 -21.48
CA LYS A 84 -2.59 0.25 -22.80
C LYS A 84 -1.79 1.42 -23.32
N GLY A 85 -1.09 1.21 -24.42
CA GLY A 85 -0.47 2.24 -25.23
C GLY A 85 -1.36 2.64 -26.41
N LYS A 86 -0.87 3.55 -27.25
CA LYS A 86 -1.61 4.05 -28.43
C LYS A 86 -2.00 2.93 -29.41
N ASP A 87 -1.06 2.02 -29.68
CA ASP A 87 -1.18 0.97 -30.70
C ASP A 87 -0.82 -0.43 -30.15
N ILE A 88 -0.77 -0.57 -28.82
CA ILE A 88 -0.28 -1.77 -28.16
C ILE A 88 -0.98 -1.99 -26.82
N GLU A 89 -1.26 -3.25 -26.48
CA GLU A 89 -1.81 -3.64 -25.18
C GLU A 89 -1.00 -4.79 -24.59
N LEU A 90 -0.45 -4.58 -23.39
CA LEU A 90 0.23 -5.62 -22.61
C LEU A 90 -0.67 -6.03 -21.45
N THR A 91 -1.10 -7.28 -21.44
CA THR A 91 -1.70 -7.93 -20.26
C THR A 91 -0.63 -8.75 -19.58
N LEU A 92 -0.53 -8.68 -18.25
CA LEU A 92 0.40 -9.46 -17.46
C LEU A 92 -0.34 -10.05 -16.27
N LYS A 93 -0.27 -11.36 -16.12
CA LYS A 93 -0.67 -12.09 -14.92
C LYS A 93 0.59 -12.61 -14.27
N ALA A 94 0.93 -12.13 -13.08
CA ALA A 94 2.19 -12.51 -12.46
C ALA A 94 2.09 -12.63 -10.94
N GLY A 95 2.90 -13.51 -10.38
CA GLY A 95 3.04 -13.67 -8.94
C GLY A 95 4.35 -14.33 -8.57
N TYR A 96 4.55 -14.54 -7.28
CA TYR A 96 5.73 -15.23 -6.79
C TYR A 96 5.45 -16.12 -5.58
N THR A 97 6.37 -17.04 -5.36
CA THR A 97 6.53 -17.79 -4.12
C THR A 97 7.93 -17.55 -3.58
N LYS A 98 8.06 -17.17 -2.30
CA LYS A 98 9.36 -17.03 -1.66
C LYS A 98 9.95 -18.42 -1.41
N ILE A 99 11.17 -18.67 -1.90
CA ILE A 99 11.93 -19.88 -1.58
C ILE A 99 12.86 -19.59 -0.40
N THR A 100 13.59 -18.48 -0.48
CA THR A 100 14.42 -17.93 0.61
C THR A 100 14.31 -16.41 0.62
N ASP A 101 14.96 -15.73 1.57
CA ASP A 101 15.01 -14.27 1.61
C ASP A 101 15.58 -13.62 0.35
N PHE A 102 16.37 -14.34 -0.44
CA PHE A 102 17.01 -13.80 -1.64
C PHE A 102 16.57 -14.49 -2.93
N LYS A 103 15.78 -15.55 -2.83
CA LYS A 103 15.43 -16.43 -3.95
C LYS A 103 13.93 -16.62 -4.06
N PHE A 104 13.42 -16.39 -5.26
CA PHE A 104 11.99 -16.35 -5.53
C PHE A 104 11.66 -17.22 -6.74
N LYS A 105 10.57 -17.98 -6.65
CA LYS A 105 9.94 -18.59 -7.81
C LYS A 105 8.96 -17.59 -8.39
N ILE A 106 9.20 -17.12 -9.61
CA ILE A 106 8.31 -16.22 -10.34
C ILE A 106 7.51 -17.05 -11.34
N PHE A 107 6.21 -16.77 -11.45
CA PHE A 107 5.36 -17.30 -12.50
C PHE A 107 4.65 -16.14 -13.20
N TYR A 108 4.51 -16.23 -14.52
CA TYR A 108 3.82 -15.21 -15.29
C TYR A 108 3.14 -15.76 -16.55
N ASP A 109 2.11 -15.04 -16.97
CA ASP A 109 1.45 -15.14 -18.27
C ASP A 109 1.27 -13.71 -18.80
N ALA A 110 2.10 -13.33 -19.76
CA ALA A 110 2.05 -12.03 -20.42
C ALA A 110 1.54 -12.19 -21.85
N SER A 111 0.63 -11.31 -22.26
CA SER A 111 0.10 -11.24 -23.61
C SER A 111 0.33 -9.84 -24.18
N LEU A 112 1.02 -9.75 -25.31
CA LEU A 112 1.25 -8.50 -26.04
C LEU A 112 0.41 -8.49 -27.30
N SER A 113 -0.57 -7.60 -27.36
CA SER A 113 -1.48 -7.42 -28.48
C SER A 113 -1.10 -6.17 -29.28
N PHE A 114 -1.07 -6.29 -30.60
CA PHE A 114 -1.04 -5.18 -31.55
C PHE A 114 -2.38 -5.14 -32.27
N PRO A 115 -3.38 -4.39 -31.76
CA PRO A 115 -4.76 -4.47 -32.25
C PRO A 115 -4.89 -4.19 -33.75
N MET A 116 -4.08 -3.26 -34.28
CA MET A 116 -4.09 -2.91 -35.70
C MET A 116 -3.48 -3.99 -36.61
N GLN A 117 -2.70 -4.92 -36.05
CA GLN A 117 -2.02 -5.99 -36.80
C GLN A 117 -2.64 -7.37 -36.55
N GLU A 118 -3.71 -7.45 -35.75
CA GLU A 118 -4.35 -8.69 -35.29
C GLU A 118 -3.37 -9.74 -34.74
N ASN A 119 -2.23 -9.27 -34.21
CA ASN A 119 -1.16 -10.10 -33.71
C ASN A 119 -1.16 -10.08 -32.19
N VAL A 120 -1.23 -11.26 -31.59
CA VAL A 120 -1.06 -11.45 -30.14
C VAL A 120 0.14 -12.35 -29.93
N MET A 121 1.07 -11.93 -29.09
CA MET A 121 2.20 -12.72 -28.64
C MET A 121 1.98 -13.11 -27.19
N ARG A 122 2.27 -14.36 -26.83
CA ARG A 122 2.14 -14.86 -25.47
C ARG A 122 3.49 -15.30 -24.93
N PHE A 123 3.77 -14.87 -23.71
CA PHE A 123 4.95 -15.18 -22.93
C PHE A 123 4.43 -15.87 -21.66
N THR A 124 4.62 -17.18 -21.53
CA THR A 124 4.17 -17.91 -20.35
C THR A 124 5.32 -18.79 -19.86
N ASN A 125 5.77 -18.56 -18.63
CA ASN A 125 6.82 -19.38 -18.02
C ASN A 125 6.85 -19.22 -16.50
N ASP A 126 7.56 -20.12 -15.83
CA ASP A 126 7.98 -19.97 -14.45
C ASP A 126 9.49 -20.20 -14.33
N PHE A 127 10.13 -19.45 -13.44
CA PHE A 127 11.56 -19.59 -13.23
C PHE A 127 11.94 -19.13 -11.83
N VAL A 128 13.10 -19.62 -11.37
CA VAL A 128 13.70 -19.20 -10.12
C VAL A 128 14.70 -18.10 -10.39
N MET A 129 14.64 -17.02 -9.61
CA MET A 129 15.59 -15.93 -9.70
C MET A 129 15.96 -15.37 -8.33
N ASP A 130 17.16 -14.80 -8.25
CA ASP A 130 17.60 -14.04 -7.09
C ASP A 130 17.18 -12.55 -7.21
N TYR A 131 17.10 -11.83 -6.09
CA TYR A 131 16.93 -10.36 -6.10
C TYR A 131 18.09 -9.69 -6.87
N ASN A 132 17.78 -8.66 -7.67
CA ASN A 132 18.68 -8.00 -8.62
C ASN A 132 19.26 -8.88 -9.73
N GLU A 133 18.79 -10.12 -9.88
CA GLU A 133 19.07 -10.91 -11.08
C GLU A 133 18.30 -10.32 -12.27
N ILE A 134 18.93 -10.40 -13.43
CA ILE A 134 18.36 -9.99 -14.71
C ILE A 134 18.28 -11.24 -15.56
N LYS A 135 17.09 -11.56 -16.05
CA LYS A 135 16.89 -12.64 -17.02
C LYS A 135 16.30 -12.08 -18.30
N ALA A 136 16.93 -12.38 -19.43
CA ALA A 136 16.38 -12.15 -20.76
C ALA A 136 15.80 -13.48 -21.25
N LEU A 137 14.49 -13.55 -21.36
CA LEU A 137 13.75 -14.73 -21.77
C LEU A 137 13.32 -14.57 -23.22
N ASP A 138 13.65 -15.55 -24.04
CA ASP A 138 13.19 -15.63 -25.42
C ASP A 138 11.76 -16.15 -25.44
N THR A 139 10.82 -15.41 -26.05
CA THR A 139 9.59 -16.05 -26.49
C THR A 139 8.97 -15.28 -27.65
N THR A 140 8.86 -15.93 -28.81
CA THR A 140 7.94 -15.51 -29.87
C THR A 140 7.27 -16.71 -30.50
N LYS A 141 6.26 -17.23 -29.81
CA LYS A 141 5.32 -18.15 -30.43
C LYS A 141 4.03 -17.39 -30.68
N ARG A 142 3.68 -17.21 -31.96
CA ARG A 142 2.32 -16.82 -32.31
C ARG A 142 1.37 -17.94 -31.83
N PRO A 143 0.10 -17.63 -31.49
CA PRO A 143 -0.90 -18.62 -31.12
C PRO A 143 -1.11 -19.70 -32.20
N ASP A 144 -0.82 -19.37 -33.46
CA ASP A 144 -0.89 -20.26 -34.62
C ASP A 144 0.32 -21.22 -34.74
N GLY A 145 1.31 -21.12 -33.86
CA GLY A 145 2.52 -21.95 -33.84
C GLY A 145 3.57 -21.59 -34.88
N LEU A 146 3.34 -20.56 -35.70
CA LEU A 146 4.36 -20.02 -36.60
C LEU A 146 5.35 -19.18 -35.78
N GLY A 147 6.64 -19.41 -36.00
CA GLY A 147 7.69 -18.59 -35.38
C GLY A 147 7.55 -17.15 -35.86
N ASP A 148 7.50 -16.19 -34.94
CA ASP A 148 7.58 -14.79 -35.32
C ASP A 148 8.98 -14.54 -35.89
N THR A 149 9.06 -13.85 -37.02
CA THR A 149 10.35 -13.49 -37.64
C THR A 149 11.07 -12.37 -36.88
N ARG A 150 10.39 -11.74 -35.91
CA ARG A 150 10.95 -10.71 -35.04
C ARG A 150 11.29 -11.31 -33.67
N PRO A 151 12.57 -11.39 -33.28
CA PRO A 151 12.97 -11.87 -31.96
C PRO A 151 12.63 -10.86 -30.86
N TYR A 152 11.48 -11.04 -30.22
CA TYR A 152 11.11 -10.30 -29.02
C TYR A 152 11.66 -10.99 -27.78
N TRP A 153 12.30 -10.22 -26.92
CA TRP A 153 12.89 -10.66 -25.67
C TRP A 153 12.15 -10.01 -24.52
N MET A 154 11.75 -10.82 -23.55
CA MET A 154 11.23 -10.33 -22.29
C MET A 154 12.35 -10.28 -21.27
N VAL A 155 12.69 -9.07 -20.85
CA VAL A 155 13.70 -8.79 -19.85
C VAL A 155 13.01 -8.59 -18.51
N VAL A 156 13.37 -9.42 -17.53
CA VAL A 156 12.78 -9.40 -16.20
C VAL A 156 13.85 -9.10 -15.15
N ARG A 157 13.52 -8.21 -14.22
CA ARG A 157 14.34 -7.85 -13.06
C ARG A 157 13.48 -7.83 -11.82
N LEU A 158 14.01 -8.35 -10.73
CA LEU A 158 13.31 -8.38 -9.45
C LEU A 158 13.96 -7.40 -8.50
N VAL A 159 13.15 -6.47 -7.98
CA VAL A 159 13.62 -5.42 -7.07
C VAL A 159 12.84 -5.45 -5.77
N LYS A 160 13.51 -5.54 -4.62
CA LYS A 160 12.95 -5.24 -3.31
C LYS A 160 12.96 -3.73 -3.12
N VAL A 161 11.79 -3.14 -2.93
CA VAL A 161 11.65 -1.73 -2.60
C VAL A 161 11.20 -1.66 -1.14
N PRO A 162 11.94 -0.95 -0.25
CA PRO A 162 11.48 -0.73 1.10
C PRO A 162 10.05 -0.20 1.09
N THR A 163 9.18 -0.81 1.88
CA THR A 163 7.82 -0.31 2.06
C THR A 163 7.93 0.97 2.87
N GLU A 164 8.05 2.11 2.20
CA GLU A 164 7.89 3.41 2.85
C GLU A 164 6.42 3.55 3.26
N TYR A 165 6.12 3.12 4.48
CA TYR A 165 4.87 3.51 5.11
C TYR A 165 4.94 5.01 5.38
N PHE A 166 4.22 5.82 4.61
CA PHE A 166 3.70 7.08 5.15
C PHE A 166 2.64 6.70 6.19
N VAL A 167 3.08 6.35 7.40
CA VAL A 167 2.19 6.42 8.55
C VAL A 167 1.99 7.91 8.77
N GLU A 168 0.87 8.46 8.31
CA GLU A 168 0.48 9.78 8.79
C GLU A 168 0.43 9.66 10.31
N GLU A 169 1.32 10.37 11.00
CA GLU A 169 1.28 10.46 12.43
C GLU A 169 -0.09 11.06 12.78
N VAL A 170 -0.98 10.28 13.38
CA VAL A 170 -2.30 10.75 13.77
C VAL A 170 -2.20 11.33 15.17
N GLY A 171 -2.45 12.62 15.28
CA GLY A 171 -2.62 13.30 16.55
C GLY A 171 -3.98 12.94 17.17
N ALA A 172 -3.98 12.70 18.48
CA ALA A 172 -5.18 12.48 19.27
C ALA A 172 -5.15 13.32 20.54
N ILE A 173 -6.30 13.41 21.21
CA ILE A 173 -6.44 14.17 22.46
C ILE A 173 -6.27 13.32 23.73
N GLY A 174 -6.02 12.01 23.59
CA GLY A 174 -5.87 11.11 24.74
C GLY A 174 -7.18 10.88 25.51
N ALA A 175 -8.30 10.73 24.81
CA ALA A 175 -9.60 10.47 25.41
C ALA A 175 -10.24 9.22 24.82
N PHE A 176 -10.82 8.40 25.67
CA PHE A 176 -11.59 7.22 25.28
C PHE A 176 -13.06 7.59 25.28
N LEU A 177 -13.76 7.33 24.17
CA LEU A 177 -15.14 7.74 23.98
C LEU A 177 -16.08 6.54 24.01
N ASN A 178 -17.31 6.80 24.42
CA ASN A 178 -18.44 5.90 24.21
C ASN A 178 -19.72 6.74 24.01
N ILE A 179 -20.83 6.12 23.63
CA ILE A 179 -22.12 6.80 23.43
C ILE A 179 -23.04 6.51 24.61
N LYS A 180 -23.73 7.55 25.10
CA LYS A 180 -24.81 7.45 26.07
C LYS A 180 -25.89 8.49 25.76
N ASP A 181 -27.15 8.06 25.76
CA ASP A 181 -28.32 8.93 25.54
C ASP A 181 -28.21 9.78 24.24
N GLY A 182 -27.64 9.19 23.19
CA GLY A 182 -27.46 9.84 21.88
C GLY A 182 -26.27 10.82 21.80
N TYR A 183 -25.49 11.00 22.86
CA TYR A 183 -24.29 11.82 22.86
C TYR A 183 -23.02 10.99 23.13
N PRO A 184 -21.88 11.36 22.52
CA PRO A 184 -20.59 10.88 22.96
C PRO A 184 -20.24 11.43 24.35
N TYR A 185 -19.60 10.61 25.17
CA TYR A 185 -19.07 10.97 26.48
C TYR A 185 -17.67 10.38 26.66
N PHE A 186 -16.88 10.96 27.56
CA PHE A 186 -15.57 10.41 27.91
C PHE A 186 -15.74 9.17 28.79
N LEU A 187 -15.47 7.99 28.24
CA LEU A 187 -15.37 6.76 29.01
C LEU A 187 -14.18 6.82 29.97
N ASP A 188 -13.03 7.28 29.47
CA ASP A 188 -11.79 7.40 30.24
C ASP A 188 -10.88 8.48 29.62
N ILE A 189 -9.92 8.98 30.39
CA ILE A 189 -8.95 9.99 29.97
C ILE A 189 -7.54 9.48 30.23
N ALA A 190 -6.69 9.52 29.20
CA ALA A 190 -5.30 9.12 29.31
C ALA A 190 -4.53 10.09 30.24
N PRO A 191 -3.86 9.59 31.29
CA PRO A 191 -3.08 10.43 32.20
C PRO A 191 -2.02 11.24 31.46
N ASN A 192 -1.86 12.51 31.84
CA ASN A 192 -0.93 13.46 31.20
C ASN A 192 -1.21 13.73 29.71
N GLY A 193 -2.28 13.21 29.12
CA GLY A 193 -2.68 13.49 27.73
C GLY A 193 -3.30 14.90 27.57
N PRO A 194 -3.51 15.37 26.33
CA PRO A 194 -4.12 16.69 26.09
C PRO A 194 -5.45 16.90 26.80
N ALA A 195 -6.34 15.91 26.78
CA ALA A 195 -7.63 15.99 27.46
C ALA A 195 -7.50 16.10 28.99
N ASP A 196 -6.56 15.38 29.60
CA ASP A 196 -6.27 15.47 31.04
C ASP A 196 -5.73 16.86 31.41
N ARG A 197 -4.75 17.36 30.63
CA ARG A 197 -4.21 18.72 30.79
C ARG A 197 -5.25 19.81 30.55
N GLY A 198 -6.22 19.55 29.66
CA GLY A 198 -7.39 20.39 29.43
C GLY A 198 -8.46 20.31 30.53
N GLY A 199 -8.22 19.53 31.59
CA GLY A 199 -9.12 19.41 32.73
C GLY A 199 -10.40 18.64 32.44
N LEU A 200 -10.43 17.86 31.36
CA LEU A 200 -11.56 16.96 31.06
C LEU A 200 -11.55 15.77 32.01
N LYS A 201 -12.74 15.25 32.30
CA LYS A 201 -12.91 14.11 33.20
C LYS A 201 -13.81 13.05 32.58
N ALA A 202 -13.58 11.80 32.98
CA ALA A 202 -14.46 10.69 32.64
C ALA A 202 -15.90 10.99 33.08
N GLY A 203 -16.86 10.64 32.23
CA GLY A 203 -18.29 10.87 32.43
C GLY A 203 -18.81 12.21 31.90
N GLU A 204 -17.96 13.16 31.49
CA GLU A 204 -18.45 14.38 30.83
C GLU A 204 -18.96 14.08 29.41
N ILE A 205 -20.05 14.76 29.05
CA ILE A 205 -20.76 14.61 27.79
C ILE A 205 -20.21 15.63 26.79
N ILE A 206 -19.93 15.19 25.58
CA ILE A 206 -19.47 16.02 24.47
C ILE A 206 -20.70 16.43 23.67
N LEU A 207 -21.00 17.73 23.64
CA LEU A 207 -22.13 18.33 22.92
C LEU A 207 -21.75 18.74 21.50
N ALA A 208 -20.50 19.19 21.29
CA ALA A 208 -20.01 19.57 19.97
C ALA A 208 -18.50 19.36 19.82
N ILE A 209 -18.06 19.08 18.59
CA ILE A 209 -16.65 18.99 18.18
C ILE A 209 -16.45 19.89 16.96
N ASP A 210 -15.57 20.88 17.07
CA ASP A 210 -15.32 21.91 16.04
C ASP A 210 -16.64 22.50 15.51
N GLU A 211 -17.48 22.94 16.46
CA GLU A 211 -18.81 23.55 16.21
C GLU A 211 -19.89 22.60 15.66
N VAL A 212 -19.53 21.35 15.35
CA VAL A 212 -20.48 20.34 14.88
C VAL A 212 -21.13 19.65 16.07
N ASP A 213 -22.46 19.73 16.15
CA ASP A 213 -23.27 19.03 17.14
C ASP A 213 -23.07 17.50 17.05
N THR A 214 -22.95 16.86 18.22
CA THR A 214 -22.64 15.43 18.32
C THR A 214 -23.87 14.56 18.58
N PHE A 215 -25.06 15.14 18.71
CA PHE A 215 -26.27 14.37 18.98
C PHE A 215 -26.61 13.45 17.79
N GLY A 216 -26.85 12.18 18.09
CA GLY A 216 -27.17 11.16 17.07
C GLY A 216 -26.00 10.78 16.17
N LYS A 217 -24.80 11.33 16.40
CA LYS A 217 -23.58 10.90 15.70
C LYS A 217 -23.15 9.52 16.21
N ASN A 218 -22.66 8.67 15.31
CA ASN A 218 -22.10 7.39 15.72
C ASN A 218 -20.75 7.59 16.42
N LEU A 219 -20.32 6.56 17.17
CA LEU A 219 -19.08 6.60 17.95
C LEU A 219 -17.85 6.86 17.10
N GLN A 220 -17.79 6.26 15.90
CA GLN A 220 -16.62 6.36 15.02
C GLN A 220 -16.46 7.79 14.50
N GLU A 221 -17.54 8.47 14.10
CA GLU A 221 -17.52 9.87 13.68
C GLU A 221 -17.01 10.81 14.78
N ALA A 222 -17.40 10.55 16.04
CA ALA A 222 -16.90 11.32 17.17
C ALA A 222 -15.40 11.09 17.39
N ILE A 223 -14.94 9.84 17.31
CA ILE A 223 -13.51 9.48 17.41
C ILE A 223 -12.72 10.18 16.30
N ASP A 224 -13.17 10.08 15.06
CA ASP A 224 -12.47 10.62 13.89
C ASP A 224 -12.35 12.14 13.98
N LYS A 225 -13.39 12.83 14.46
CA LYS A 225 -13.33 14.28 14.69
C LYS A 225 -12.36 14.70 15.80
N THR A 226 -12.15 13.87 16.80
CA THR A 226 -11.12 14.14 17.84
C THR A 226 -9.70 13.83 17.39
N ARG A 227 -9.54 13.07 16.30
CA ARG A 227 -8.26 12.78 15.65
C ARG A 227 -7.97 13.78 14.53
N GLY A 228 -6.72 13.83 14.08
CA GLY A 228 -6.29 14.75 13.04
C GLY A 228 -4.78 14.94 13.04
N LYS A 229 -4.28 15.89 12.24
CA LYS A 229 -2.84 16.15 12.15
C LYS A 229 -2.26 16.60 13.51
N PRO A 230 -1.12 16.06 13.97
CA PRO A 230 -0.43 16.50 15.17
C PRO A 230 -0.13 18.01 15.13
N GLY A 231 -0.24 18.67 16.29
CA GLY A 231 -0.09 20.11 16.43
C GLY A 231 -1.32 20.93 16.00
N THR A 232 -2.36 20.30 15.47
CA THR A 232 -3.64 21.00 15.21
C THR A 232 -4.53 20.99 16.45
N SER A 233 -5.38 22.01 16.56
CA SER A 233 -6.32 22.13 17.67
C SER A 233 -7.69 21.54 17.34
N VAL A 234 -8.38 21.03 18.36
CA VAL A 234 -9.80 20.66 18.34
C VAL A 234 -10.54 21.41 19.43
N LYS A 235 -11.71 21.95 19.09
CA LYS A 235 -12.57 22.66 20.04
C LYS A 235 -13.71 21.74 20.47
N LEU A 236 -13.82 21.48 21.76
CA LEU A 236 -14.86 20.65 22.34
C LEU A 236 -15.81 21.51 23.17
N LYS A 237 -17.11 21.31 23.01
CA LYS A 237 -18.13 21.81 23.93
C LYS A 237 -18.58 20.66 24.82
N VAL A 238 -18.26 20.73 26.11
CA VAL A 238 -18.48 19.63 27.06
C VAL A 238 -19.37 20.05 28.21
N ARG A 239 -20.05 19.08 28.82
CA ARG A 239 -20.95 19.32 29.95
C ARG A 239 -20.80 18.19 30.98
N PRO A 240 -20.70 18.50 32.29
CA PRO A 240 -20.77 17.50 33.33
C PRO A 240 -22.12 16.77 33.32
N PRO A 241 -22.18 15.47 33.63
CA PRO A 241 -23.40 14.66 33.48
C PRO A 241 -24.59 15.24 34.29
N ASN A 242 -24.31 15.82 35.46
CA ASN A 242 -25.33 16.33 36.39
C ASN A 242 -25.49 17.86 36.37
N LYS A 243 -24.88 18.57 35.41
CA LYS A 243 -24.96 20.04 35.32
C LYS A 243 -25.52 20.46 33.96
N LYS A 244 -26.26 21.56 33.91
CA LYS A 244 -26.76 22.13 32.65
C LYS A 244 -25.72 23.02 31.95
N GLN A 245 -24.80 23.60 32.71
CA GLN A 245 -23.80 24.50 32.16
C GLN A 245 -22.73 23.73 31.39
N SER A 246 -22.56 24.07 30.11
CA SER A 246 -21.47 23.59 29.27
C SER A 246 -20.27 24.53 29.33
N ARG A 247 -19.07 24.01 29.06
CA ARG A 247 -17.87 24.81 28.82
C ARG A 247 -17.20 24.40 27.52
N GLU A 248 -16.44 25.32 26.93
CA GLU A 248 -15.62 25.04 25.78
C GLU A 248 -14.18 24.77 26.21
N VAL A 249 -13.54 23.81 25.57
CA VAL A 249 -12.14 23.43 25.81
C VAL A 249 -11.49 23.23 24.46
N THR A 250 -10.38 23.93 24.21
CA THR A 250 -9.56 23.73 23.01
C THR A 250 -8.35 22.89 23.38
N LEU A 251 -8.12 21.81 22.63
CA LEU A 251 -7.04 20.86 22.87
C LEU A 251 -6.16 20.74 21.66
N GLU A 252 -4.85 20.66 21.86
CA GLU A 252 -3.90 20.32 20.80
C GLU A 252 -3.82 18.80 20.62
N ARG A 253 -3.93 18.33 19.39
CA ARG A 253 -3.75 16.92 19.02
C ARG A 253 -2.27 16.57 19.06
N VAL A 254 -1.90 15.54 19.81
CA VAL A 254 -0.51 15.08 19.93
C VAL A 254 -0.41 13.62 19.55
N ILE A 255 0.79 13.21 19.15
CA ILE A 255 1.10 11.79 18.94
C ILE A 255 1.13 11.13 20.30
N MET A 256 0.20 10.21 20.52
CA MET A 256 0.12 9.44 21.75
C MET A 256 1.13 8.29 21.66
N LYS A 257 2.01 8.16 22.66
CA LYS A 257 3.02 7.09 22.78
C LYS A 257 2.62 6.07 23.82
#